data_AF-A0A2E6L2T3-F1
#
_entry.id   AF-A0A2E6L2T3-F1
#
_cell.length_a   1.000
_cell.length_b   1.000
_cell.length_c   1.000
_cell.angle_alpha   90.00
_cell.angle_beta   90.00
_cell.angle_gamma   90.00
#
_symmetry.space_group_name_H-M   'P 1'
#
loop_
_entity.id
_entity.type
_entity.pdbx_description
1 polymer ?
#
loop_
_entity_poly.entity_id
_entity_poly.type
_entity_poly.pdbx_seq_one_letter_code
_entity_poly.pdbx_strand_id
1 'polypeptide(L)'
;MKREKRVSRKAAISLGCCALVSLSSCGHSTARKEYNKIQTLIRGHELVSCPIGEEEAGFLKNVRESWHTHEKECPDPIFSEVLETAEFEVSVSGVVNFYTHLIPDYSSSDSEQNLKEGIRAATMAVARSESLDGRVYFKEGLCFIKLSEKVLEVFEDQGGKLSRTLYVELNK
;
A
#
# COMPACT_ATOMS: atom_id res chain seq x y z
N MET A 1 12.45 18.32 -19.54
CA MET A 1 11.79 17.91 -18.28
C MET A 1 10.41 17.38 -18.62
N LYS A 2 10.24 16.05 -18.72
CA LYS A 2 8.95 15.44 -19.07
C LYS A 2 8.09 15.41 -17.81
N ARG A 3 6.94 16.11 -17.83
CA ARG A 3 5.92 15.99 -16.78
C ARG A 3 5.40 14.56 -16.78
N GLU A 4 5.68 13.81 -15.72
CA GLU A 4 4.99 12.56 -15.43
C GLU A 4 3.50 12.88 -15.24
N LYS A 5 2.67 12.28 -16.10
CA LYS A 5 1.21 12.45 -16.03
C LYS A 5 0.72 11.71 -14.79
N ARG A 6 0.40 12.46 -13.74
CA ARG A 6 -0.40 11.99 -12.60
C ARG A 6 -1.64 11.28 -13.14
N VAL A 7 -1.69 9.96 -12.99
CA VAL A 7 -2.88 9.18 -13.33
C VAL A 7 -3.99 9.64 -12.39
N SER A 8 -5.02 10.26 -12.95
CA SER A 8 -6.17 10.75 -12.18
C SER A 8 -6.83 9.59 -11.44
N ARG A 9 -7.15 9.75 -10.15
CA ARG A 9 -7.87 8.74 -9.34
C ARG A 9 -9.15 8.21 -10.02
N LYS A 10 -9.79 9.02 -10.88
CA LYS A 10 -10.94 8.61 -11.70
C LYS A 10 -10.58 7.55 -12.76
N ALA A 11 -9.36 7.61 -13.30
CA ALA A 11 -8.85 6.61 -14.24
C ALA A 11 -8.55 5.28 -13.54
N ALA A 12 -8.02 5.31 -12.31
CA ALA A 12 -7.76 4.08 -11.53
C ALA A 12 -9.07 3.33 -11.21
N ILE A 13 -10.12 4.05 -10.79
CA ILE A 13 -11.44 3.47 -10.52
C ILE A 13 -12.10 2.93 -11.79
N SER A 14 -12.04 3.66 -12.91
CA SER A 14 -12.61 3.15 -14.17
C SER A 14 -11.83 1.96 -14.73
N LEU A 15 -10.50 1.93 -14.55
CA LEU A 15 -9.63 0.80 -14.92
C LEU A 15 -9.94 -0.44 -14.09
N GLY A 16 -10.15 -0.29 -12.78
CA GLY A 16 -10.57 -1.39 -11.89
C GLY A 16 -11.88 -2.02 -12.34
N CYS A 17 -12.92 -1.23 -12.63
CA CYS A 17 -14.19 -1.75 -13.13
C CYS A 17 -14.08 -2.36 -14.54
N CYS A 18 -13.29 -1.80 -15.44
CA CYS A 18 -13.10 -2.35 -16.78
C CYS A 18 -12.33 -3.68 -16.79
N ALA A 19 -11.32 -3.85 -15.94
CA ALA A 19 -10.58 -5.11 -15.84
C ALA A 19 -11.47 -6.26 -15.33
N LEU A 20 -12.33 -5.99 -14.33
CA LEU A 20 -13.29 -6.97 -13.80
C LEU A 20 -14.30 -7.45 -14.86
N VAL A 21 -14.77 -6.55 -15.73
CA VAL A 21 -15.74 -6.87 -16.81
C VAL A 21 -15.08 -7.54 -18.02
N SER A 22 -13.82 -7.21 -18.32
CA SER A 22 -13.12 -7.77 -19.49
C SER A 22 -12.50 -9.15 -19.24
N LEU A 23 -12.22 -9.51 -17.99
CA LEU A 23 -11.81 -10.87 -17.59
C LEU A 23 -12.93 -11.92 -17.79
N SER A 24 -14.19 -11.51 -17.81
CA SER A 24 -15.34 -12.40 -17.94
C SER A 24 -15.90 -12.54 -19.36
N SER A 25 -15.45 -11.75 -20.35
CA SER A 25 -16.15 -11.66 -21.65
C SER A 25 -15.30 -11.40 -22.91
N CYS A 26 -13.98 -11.19 -22.82
CA CYS A 26 -13.14 -10.86 -23.99
C CYS A 26 -11.95 -11.81 -24.18
N GLY A 27 -11.49 -11.98 -25.43
CA GLY A 27 -10.32 -12.81 -25.75
C GLY A 27 -9.06 -12.39 -24.98
N HIS A 28 -8.16 -13.35 -24.74
CA HIS A 28 -6.97 -13.22 -23.88
C HIS A 28 -6.12 -11.96 -24.14
N SER A 29 -6.09 -11.43 -25.37
CA SER A 29 -5.32 -10.23 -25.72
C SER A 29 -5.81 -8.95 -25.02
N THR A 30 -7.12 -8.76 -24.89
CA THR A 30 -7.71 -7.58 -24.23
C THR A 30 -7.55 -7.66 -22.72
N ALA A 31 -7.84 -8.82 -22.12
CA ALA A 31 -7.69 -9.05 -20.69
C ALA A 31 -6.24 -8.85 -20.23
N ARG A 32 -5.26 -9.38 -20.98
CA ARG A 32 -3.84 -9.15 -20.72
C ARG A 32 -3.45 -7.68 -20.79
N LYS A 33 -4.00 -6.93 -21.75
CA LYS A 33 -3.72 -5.49 -21.89
C LYS A 33 -4.23 -4.70 -20.69
N GLU A 34 -5.45 -4.96 -20.22
CA GLU A 34 -5.99 -4.27 -19.04
C GLU A 34 -5.26 -4.68 -17.76
N TYR A 35 -4.95 -5.97 -17.58
CA TYR A 35 -4.13 -6.45 -16.47
C TYR A 35 -2.79 -5.73 -16.42
N ASN A 36 -2.07 -5.68 -17.54
CA ASN A 36 -0.78 -5.00 -17.62
C ASN A 36 -0.89 -3.51 -17.31
N LYS A 37 -1.97 -2.82 -17.71
CA LYS A 37 -2.17 -1.41 -17.34
C LYS A 37 -2.27 -1.23 -15.84
N ILE A 38 -3.05 -2.08 -15.15
CA ILE A 38 -3.18 -1.99 -13.69
C ILE A 38 -1.86 -2.35 -13.02
N GLN A 39 -1.19 -3.42 -13.47
CA GLN A 39 0.13 -3.82 -12.99
C GLN A 39 1.14 -2.66 -13.08
N THR A 40 1.14 -1.90 -14.19
CA THR A 40 2.06 -0.76 -14.36
C THR A 40 1.79 0.42 -13.43
N LEU A 41 0.63 0.50 -12.76
CA LEU A 41 0.38 1.52 -11.75
C LEU A 41 1.13 1.24 -10.44
N ILE A 42 1.47 -0.03 -10.20
CA ILE A 42 2.12 -0.49 -8.97
C ILE A 42 3.58 -0.83 -9.19
N ARG A 43 3.91 -1.39 -10.36
CA ARG A 43 5.24 -1.91 -10.66
C ARG A 43 6.32 -0.84 -10.50
N GLY A 44 7.36 -1.18 -9.75
CA GLY A 44 8.51 -0.32 -9.47
C GLY A 44 8.27 0.66 -8.32
N HIS A 45 7.15 0.51 -7.61
CA HIS A 45 6.81 1.33 -6.45
C HIS A 45 6.54 0.48 -5.20
N GLU A 46 6.86 -0.81 -5.26
CA GLU A 46 6.91 -1.70 -4.11
C GLU A 46 8.04 -1.24 -3.17
N LEU A 47 7.76 -1.27 -1.87
CA LEU A 47 8.73 -0.85 -0.86
C LEU A 47 9.68 -2.00 -0.51
N VAL A 48 10.87 -1.64 -0.06
CA VAL A 48 11.80 -2.59 0.54
C VAL A 48 11.49 -2.74 2.02
N SER A 49 11.22 -3.97 2.46
CA SER A 49 11.10 -4.27 3.89
C SER A 49 12.45 -4.11 4.59
N CYS A 50 12.50 -3.26 5.60
CA CYS A 50 13.70 -2.99 6.38
C CYS A 50 13.42 -3.31 7.86
N PRO A 51 14.26 -4.11 8.55
CA PRO A 51 14.07 -4.35 9.97
C PRO A 51 14.26 -3.06 10.77
N ILE A 52 13.47 -2.86 11.83
CA ILE A 52 13.68 -1.77 12.79
C ILE A 52 14.87 -2.14 13.69
N GLY A 53 16.01 -1.49 13.46
CA GLY A 53 17.20 -1.58 14.30
C GLY A 53 17.20 -0.55 15.43
N GLU A 54 18.36 -0.35 16.06
CA GLU A 54 18.53 0.61 17.16
C GLU A 54 18.31 2.06 16.70
N GLU A 55 18.82 2.42 15.53
CA GLU A 55 18.68 3.76 14.95
C GLU A 55 17.21 4.08 14.67
N GLU A 56 16.51 3.18 13.99
CA GLU A 56 15.08 3.34 13.67
C GLU A 56 14.21 3.38 14.93
N ALA A 57 14.53 2.54 15.92
CA ALA A 57 13.83 2.54 17.20
C ALA A 57 14.04 3.87 17.96
N GLY A 58 15.28 4.38 17.95
CA GLY A 58 15.62 5.69 18.53
C GLY A 58 14.90 6.83 17.83
N PHE A 59 14.87 6.82 16.50
CA PHE A 59 14.11 7.78 15.70
C PHE A 59 12.61 7.75 16.03
N LEU A 60 11.99 6.56 16.01
CA LEU A 60 10.55 6.43 16.29
C LEU A 60 10.20 6.87 17.71
N LYS A 61 11.08 6.59 18.69
CA LYS A 61 10.92 7.10 20.05
C LYS A 61 10.91 8.64 20.06
N ASN A 62 11.89 9.27 19.41
CA ASN A 62 11.94 10.73 19.32
C ASN A 62 10.68 11.31 18.66
N VAL A 63 10.19 10.70 17.58
CA VAL A 63 8.93 11.12 16.93
C VAL A 63 7.76 11.06 17.91
N ARG A 64 7.59 9.96 18.65
CA ARG A 64 6.50 9.83 19.63
C ARG A 64 6.56 10.85 20.76
N GLU A 65 7.75 11.27 21.15
CA GLU A 65 7.97 12.22 22.24
C GLU A 65 7.86 13.69 21.79
N SER A 66 8.20 14.00 20.54
CA SER A 66 8.39 15.38 20.08
C SER A 66 7.46 15.83 18.95
N TRP A 67 6.90 14.90 18.17
CA TRP A 67 6.02 15.23 17.06
C TRP A 67 4.55 15.20 17.48
N HIS A 68 3.73 15.89 16.71
CA HIS A 68 2.29 15.94 16.95
C HIS A 68 1.61 14.75 16.30
N THR A 69 0.66 14.14 17.02
CA THR A 69 -0.29 13.20 16.41
C THR A 69 -1.33 13.99 15.63
N HIS A 70 -1.28 13.91 14.30
CA HIS A 70 -2.27 14.52 13.44
C HIS A 70 -3.56 13.70 13.42
N GLU A 71 -3.42 12.38 13.32
CA GLU A 71 -4.51 11.42 13.24
C GLU A 71 -4.10 10.14 13.97
N LYS A 72 -5.06 9.51 14.67
CA LYS A 72 -4.86 8.24 15.36
C LYS A 72 -6.17 7.46 15.37
N GLU A 73 -6.15 6.28 14.79
CA GLU A 73 -7.30 5.37 14.72
C GLU A 73 -6.93 3.99 15.27
N CYS A 74 -7.82 3.41 16.10
CA CYS A 74 -7.66 2.06 16.64
C CYS A 74 -9.05 1.47 17.00
N PRO A 75 -9.57 0.47 16.25
CA PRO A 75 -9.02 -0.01 14.98
C PRO A 75 -9.01 1.12 13.94
N ASP A 76 -8.10 1.06 12.97
CA ASP A 76 -8.20 1.87 11.74
C ASP A 76 -9.29 1.26 10.85
N PRO A 77 -10.48 1.88 10.71
CA PRO A 77 -11.54 1.31 9.91
C PRO A 77 -11.21 1.30 8.41
N ILE A 78 -10.54 2.33 7.91
CA ILE A 78 -10.35 2.52 6.46
C ILE A 78 -9.23 1.60 5.96
N PHE A 79 -8.07 1.61 6.61
CA PHE A 79 -6.95 0.81 6.13
C PHE A 79 -7.15 -0.69 6.41
N SER A 80 -7.93 -1.04 7.43
CA SER A 80 -8.37 -2.44 7.62
C SER A 80 -9.21 -2.92 6.44
N GLU A 81 -10.20 -2.14 5.99
CA GLU A 81 -11.00 -2.47 4.80
C GLU A 81 -10.13 -2.55 3.52
N VAL A 82 -9.11 -1.69 3.40
CA VAL A 82 -8.13 -1.74 2.30
C VAL A 82 -7.40 -3.08 2.28
N LEU A 83 -6.89 -3.54 3.43
CA LEU A 83 -6.19 -4.81 3.54
C LEU A 83 -7.11 -5.99 3.22
N GLU A 84 -8.33 -6.00 3.78
CA GLU A 84 -9.33 -7.04 3.51
C GLU A 84 -9.68 -7.10 2.02
N THR A 85 -9.92 -5.95 1.39
CA THR A 85 -10.24 -5.85 -0.05
C THR A 85 -9.11 -6.36 -0.92
N ALA A 86 -7.86 -6.14 -0.52
CA ALA A 86 -6.69 -6.67 -1.20
C ALA A 86 -6.34 -8.12 -0.79
N GLU A 87 -7.15 -8.76 0.03
CA GLU A 87 -6.92 -10.11 0.56
C GLU A 87 -5.54 -10.24 1.26
N PHE A 88 -5.18 -9.23 2.05
CA PHE A 88 -4.11 -9.28 3.03
C PHE A 88 -4.70 -9.38 4.44
N GLU A 89 -3.90 -9.90 5.37
CA GLU A 89 -4.29 -9.97 6.78
C GLU A 89 -4.46 -8.56 7.37
N VAL A 90 -5.44 -8.36 8.26
CA VAL A 90 -5.60 -7.10 9.00
C VAL A 90 -4.64 -7.07 10.20
N SER A 91 -3.36 -6.94 9.89
CA SER A 91 -2.26 -6.94 10.84
C SER A 91 -1.10 -6.09 10.31
N VAL A 92 -0.13 -5.75 11.14
CA VAL A 92 1.11 -5.10 10.68
C VAL A 92 1.83 -5.97 9.63
N SER A 93 1.81 -7.30 9.77
CA SER A 93 2.37 -8.21 8.77
C SER A 93 1.67 -8.06 7.42
N GLY A 94 0.34 -7.96 7.43
CA GLY A 94 -0.46 -7.67 6.24
C GLY A 94 -0.18 -6.29 5.64
N VAL A 95 0.05 -5.26 6.46
CA VAL A 95 0.51 -3.93 5.98
C VAL A 95 1.84 -4.06 5.25
N VAL A 96 2.84 -4.74 5.84
CA VAL A 96 4.13 -4.93 5.19
C VAL A 96 3.96 -5.66 3.86
N ASN A 97 3.19 -6.76 3.84
CA ASN A 97 2.90 -7.49 2.61
C ASN A 97 2.23 -6.59 1.57
N PHE A 98 1.24 -5.79 1.95
CA PHE A 98 0.58 -4.83 1.05
C PHE A 98 1.56 -3.85 0.41
N TYR A 99 2.58 -3.38 1.14
CA TYR A 99 3.57 -2.44 0.61
C TYR A 99 4.70 -3.12 -0.19
N THR A 100 5.02 -4.39 0.08
CA THR A 100 6.15 -5.09 -0.54
C THR A 100 5.74 -6.09 -1.62
N HIS A 101 4.45 -6.36 -1.79
CA HIS A 101 3.93 -7.40 -2.68
C HIS A 101 4.17 -7.06 -4.16
N LEU A 102 4.79 -8.00 -4.87
CA LEU A 102 5.04 -7.91 -6.31
C LEU A 102 3.89 -8.55 -7.08
N ILE A 103 3.21 -7.76 -7.90
CA ILE A 103 2.13 -8.26 -8.76
C ILE A 103 2.75 -9.12 -9.88
N PRO A 104 2.42 -10.43 -9.96
CA PRO A 104 2.98 -11.32 -10.96
C PRO A 104 2.56 -10.91 -12.38
N ASP A 105 3.21 -11.49 -13.39
CA ASP A 105 2.79 -11.28 -14.77
C ASP A 105 1.46 -12.01 -15.06
N TYR A 106 0.72 -11.52 -16.06
CA TYR A 106 -0.53 -12.12 -16.51
C TYR A 106 -0.36 -13.60 -16.89
N SER A 107 -1.25 -14.46 -16.39
CA SER A 107 -1.29 -15.88 -16.72
C SER A 107 -2.44 -16.20 -17.68
N SER A 108 -2.18 -16.77 -18.85
CA SER A 108 -3.26 -17.20 -19.75
C SER A 108 -4.01 -18.44 -19.28
N SER A 109 -3.42 -19.20 -18.36
CA SER A 109 -3.95 -20.48 -17.85
C SER A 109 -4.54 -20.36 -16.44
N ASP A 110 -4.34 -19.23 -15.75
CA ASP A 110 -4.84 -19.01 -14.40
C ASP A 110 -5.60 -17.69 -14.32
N SER A 111 -6.90 -17.75 -14.64
CA SER A 111 -7.78 -16.59 -14.59
C SER A 111 -8.07 -16.13 -13.16
N GLU A 112 -8.02 -17.04 -12.19
CA GLU A 112 -8.28 -16.73 -10.78
C GLU A 112 -7.14 -15.88 -10.21
N GLN A 113 -5.88 -16.26 -10.48
CA GLN A 113 -4.72 -15.44 -10.16
C GLN A 113 -4.85 -14.04 -10.76
N ASN A 114 -5.18 -13.93 -12.05
CA ASN A 114 -5.28 -12.62 -12.69
C ASN A 114 -6.34 -11.73 -12.05
N LEU A 115 -7.48 -12.31 -11.67
CA LEU A 115 -8.56 -11.57 -11.02
C LEU A 115 -8.10 -11.09 -9.64
N LYS A 116 -7.59 -12.01 -8.82
CA LYS A 116 -7.11 -11.73 -7.46
C LYS A 116 -6.02 -10.67 -7.44
N GLU A 117 -5.00 -10.84 -8.29
CA GLU A 117 -3.88 -9.90 -8.39
C GLU A 117 -4.29 -8.58 -9.05
N GLY A 118 -5.29 -8.60 -9.93
CA GLY A 118 -5.89 -7.38 -10.48
C GLY A 118 -6.61 -6.55 -9.42
N ILE A 119 -7.36 -7.20 -8.51
CA ILE A 119 -8.00 -6.54 -7.36
C ILE A 119 -6.93 -5.95 -6.45
N ARG A 120 -5.92 -6.76 -6.05
CA ARG A 120 -4.78 -6.29 -5.25
C ARG A 120 -4.13 -5.04 -5.83
N ALA A 121 -3.76 -5.11 -7.10
CA ALA A 121 -3.09 -4.00 -7.78
C ALA A 121 -3.97 -2.75 -7.84
N ALA A 122 -5.28 -2.88 -8.10
CA ALA A 122 -6.20 -1.76 -8.11
C ALA A 122 -6.35 -1.12 -6.71
N THR A 123 -6.48 -1.94 -5.66
CA THR A 123 -6.58 -1.47 -4.27
C THR A 123 -5.30 -0.78 -3.83
N MET A 124 -4.14 -1.38 -4.10
CA MET A 124 -2.82 -0.78 -3.86
C MET A 124 -2.68 0.56 -4.59
N ALA A 125 -3.20 0.70 -5.81
CA ALA A 125 -3.02 1.91 -6.62
C ALA A 125 -3.78 3.11 -6.03
N VAL A 126 -4.83 2.84 -5.24
CA VAL A 126 -5.66 3.86 -4.61
C VAL A 126 -5.16 4.21 -3.21
N ALA A 127 -4.78 3.21 -2.43
CA ALA A 127 -4.57 3.36 -0.98
C ALA A 127 -3.10 3.44 -0.55
N ARG A 128 -2.13 3.10 -1.42
CA ARG A 128 -0.71 3.08 -1.05
C ARG A 128 -0.16 4.48 -0.80
N SER A 129 0.52 4.65 0.33
CA SER A 129 1.36 5.82 0.62
C SER A 129 2.69 5.79 -0.14
N GLU A 130 3.20 6.97 -0.51
CA GLU A 130 4.55 7.10 -1.09
C GLU A 130 5.58 7.23 0.03
N SER A 131 6.57 6.34 0.04
CA SER A 131 7.70 6.40 0.99
C SER A 131 8.79 7.32 0.46
N LEU A 132 9.33 8.17 1.35
CA LEU A 132 10.43 9.09 1.07
C LEU A 132 11.70 8.35 0.62
N ASP A 133 11.98 7.21 1.23
CA ASP A 133 13.21 6.43 1.01
C ASP A 133 12.94 5.07 0.36
N GLY A 134 11.70 4.82 -0.07
CA GLY A 134 11.29 3.57 -0.71
C GLY A 134 11.23 2.38 0.25
N ARG A 135 11.13 2.61 1.57
CA ARG A 135 11.15 1.55 2.59
C ARG A 135 9.90 1.52 3.43
N VAL A 136 9.60 0.33 3.92
CA VAL A 136 8.73 0.10 5.08
C VAL A 136 9.59 -0.50 6.19
N TYR A 137 9.66 0.18 7.32
CA TYR A 137 10.43 -0.26 8.48
C TYR A 137 9.55 -1.14 9.35
N PHE A 138 10.00 -2.33 9.70
CA PHE A 138 9.18 -3.34 10.35
C PHE A 138 9.89 -4.07 11.49
N LYS A 139 9.12 -4.38 12.53
CA LYS A 139 9.37 -5.47 13.48
C LYS A 139 8.02 -6.06 13.89
N GLU A 140 8.03 -7.18 14.60
CA GLU A 140 6.80 -7.82 15.07
C GLU A 140 5.85 -6.81 15.76
N GLY A 141 4.61 -6.73 15.26
CA GLY A 141 3.55 -5.87 15.77
C GLY A 141 3.70 -4.36 15.51
N LEU A 142 4.73 -3.90 14.79
CA LEU A 142 4.97 -2.48 14.50
C LEU A 142 5.64 -2.28 13.14
N CYS A 143 5.05 -1.44 12.29
CA CYS A 143 5.75 -0.90 11.13
C CYS A 143 5.57 0.60 11.00
N PHE A 144 6.45 1.24 10.25
CA PHE A 144 6.28 2.64 9.89
C PHE A 144 6.85 2.95 8.50
N ILE A 145 6.33 4.01 7.90
CA ILE A 145 6.73 4.54 6.60
C ILE A 145 7.02 6.02 6.76
N LYS A 146 8.20 6.45 6.32
CA LYS A 146 8.57 7.88 6.25
C LYS A 146 7.90 8.46 5.01
N LEU A 147 6.90 9.31 5.18
CA LEU A 147 6.20 9.93 4.04
C LEU A 147 6.90 11.21 3.58
N SER A 148 7.59 11.88 4.50
CA SER A 148 8.49 13.00 4.24
C SER A 148 9.44 13.16 5.44
N GLU A 149 10.35 14.14 5.38
CA GLU A 149 11.21 14.51 6.52
C GLU A 149 10.43 14.88 7.79
N LYS A 150 9.13 15.21 7.65
CA LYS A 150 8.28 15.75 8.72
C LYS A 150 6.98 15.00 8.93
N VAL A 151 6.78 13.88 8.23
CA VAL A 151 5.55 13.09 8.31
C VAL A 151 5.89 11.61 8.37
N LEU A 152 5.40 10.96 9.42
CA LEU A 152 5.60 9.54 9.67
C LEU A 152 4.25 8.85 9.83
N GLU A 153 4.04 7.79 9.07
CA GLU A 153 2.88 6.93 9.20
C GLU A 153 3.28 5.66 9.94
N VAL A 154 2.58 5.34 11.03
CA VAL A 154 2.92 4.24 11.94
C VAL A 154 1.72 3.31 12.06
N PHE A 155 1.96 2.01 11.97
CA PHE A 155 0.96 0.96 12.16
C PHE A 155 1.38 0.05 13.32
N GLU A 156 0.44 -0.28 14.20
CA GLU A 156 0.68 -1.16 15.34
C GLU A 156 -0.45 -2.16 15.52
N ASP A 157 -0.10 -3.40 15.86
CA ASP A 157 -1.05 -4.40 16.31
C ASP A 157 -1.39 -4.13 17.80
N GLN A 158 -2.61 -3.69 18.07
CA GLN A 158 -3.10 -3.34 19.40
C GLN A 158 -4.30 -4.21 19.76
N GLY A 159 -4.10 -5.19 20.64
CA GLY A 159 -5.17 -6.06 21.13
C GLY A 159 -5.87 -6.86 20.02
N GLY A 160 -5.10 -7.33 19.02
CA GLY A 160 -5.62 -8.05 17.85
C GLY A 160 -6.30 -7.16 16.80
N LYS A 161 -6.11 -5.84 16.90
CA LYS A 161 -6.62 -4.86 15.92
C LYS A 161 -5.47 -4.08 15.32
N LEU A 162 -5.57 -3.75 14.04
CA LEU A 162 -4.64 -2.84 13.38
C LEU A 162 -4.97 -1.39 13.79
N SER A 163 -3.96 -0.68 14.27
CA SER A 163 -4.04 0.77 14.52
C SER A 163 -3.15 1.50 13.53
N ARG A 164 -3.52 2.75 13.23
CA ARG A 164 -2.77 3.65 12.35
C ARG A 164 -2.64 5.01 13.02
N THR A 165 -1.44 5.57 13.01
CA THR A 165 -1.15 6.89 13.56
C THR A 165 -0.32 7.68 12.56
N LEU A 166 -0.76 8.90 12.26
CA LEU A 166 -0.01 9.85 11.45
C LEU A 166 0.65 10.89 12.37
N TYR A 167 1.97 10.89 12.43
CA TYR A 167 2.76 11.89 13.14
C TYR A 167 3.23 12.97 12.18
N VAL A 168 3.19 14.23 12.64
CA VAL A 168 3.62 15.40 11.88
C VAL A 168 4.50 16.29 12.76
N GLU A 169 5.68 16.66 12.25
CA GLU A 169 6.50 17.71 12.85
C GLU A 169 5.95 19.09 12.48
N LEU A 170 5.51 19.86 13.48
CA LEU A 170 5.09 21.24 13.25
C LEU A 170 6.32 22.15 13.26
N ASN A 171 6.43 23.03 12.26
CA ASN A 171 7.40 24.11 12.31
C ASN A 171 7.04 25.02 13.50
N LYS A 172 8.00 25.25 14.40
CA LYS A 172 7.92 26.33 15.38
C LYS A 172 8.07 27.70 14.70
#